data_AF-A0A4Q2X2H2-F1
#
_entry.id   AF-A0A4Q2X2H2-F1
#
_cell.length_a   1.000
_cell.length_b   1.000
_cell.length_c   1.000
_cell.angle_alpha   90.00
_cell.angle_beta   90.00
_cell.angle_gamma   90.00
#
_symmetry.space_group_name_H-M   'P 1'
#
loop_
_entity.id
_entity.type
_entity.pdbx_description
1 polymer ?
#
loop_
_entity_poly.entity_id
_entity_poly.type
_entity_poly.pdbx_seq_one_letter_code
_entity_poly.pdbx_strand_id
1 'polypeptide(L)'
;MSGFPPESDNRLCQSASLSPNHRIVNVTHDITTAGRGSPEKTRITPALAGATLVGALGGLLFGFDTAVISGCQDQLKLLFDLTPGEQGFMTASALVGAAAGSLLAAKPGDLFGRRDCLKWTAGFYLLCALGCAFANSLWMIVAARILGGLAVGASSVLGPM
;
A
#
# COMPACT_ATOMS: atom_id res chain seq x y z
N MET A 1 -31.93 28.10 -45.84
CA MET A 1 -31.41 27.83 -44.48
C MET A 1 -30.93 26.38 -44.45
N SER A 2 -29.97 25.97 -45.29
CA SER A 2 -28.54 25.86 -44.97
C SER A 2 -28.33 25.22 -43.58
N GLY A 3 -28.14 23.91 -43.42
CA GLY A 3 -27.23 23.05 -44.20
C GLY A 3 -25.80 23.32 -43.75
N PHE A 4 -25.41 22.76 -42.61
CA PHE A 4 -24.06 22.88 -42.03
C PHE A 4 -23.47 21.47 -41.86
N PRO A 5 -22.37 21.12 -42.55
CA PRO A 5 -21.58 19.92 -42.27
C PRO A 5 -20.50 20.18 -41.21
N PRO A 6 -20.23 19.24 -40.28
CA PRO A 6 -19.06 19.30 -39.41
C PRO A 6 -17.93 18.41 -39.98
N GLU A 7 -16.94 19.03 -40.63
CA GLU A 7 -15.71 18.35 -41.03
C GLU A 7 -14.51 19.31 -40.96
N SER A 8 -13.84 19.35 -39.81
CA SER A 8 -12.44 19.77 -39.67
C SER A 8 -12.05 19.70 -38.19
N ASP A 9 -11.36 18.62 -37.82
CA ASP A 9 -10.28 18.64 -36.81
C ASP A 9 -9.73 17.22 -36.60
N ASN A 10 -9.40 16.54 -37.70
CA ASN A 10 -8.72 15.24 -37.69
C ASN A 10 -7.37 15.30 -38.44
N ARG A 11 -6.70 16.46 -38.39
CA ARG A 11 -5.41 16.70 -39.08
C ARG A 11 -4.24 17.05 -38.15
N LEU A 12 -4.43 17.04 -36.83
CA LEU A 12 -3.35 17.30 -35.87
C LEU A 12 -2.74 16.03 -35.23
N CYS A 13 -3.37 14.85 -35.37
CA CYS A 13 -2.78 13.57 -34.97
C CYS A 13 -1.91 12.91 -36.06
N GLN A 14 -1.81 13.49 -37.26
CA GLN A 14 -1.20 12.84 -38.42
C GLN A 14 0.26 13.21 -38.71
N SER A 15 0.89 14.06 -37.88
CA SER A 15 2.24 14.59 -38.14
C SER A 15 3.37 14.00 -37.28
N ALA A 16 3.12 12.99 -36.44
CA ALA A 16 4.16 12.37 -35.61
C ALA A 16 4.30 10.86 -35.89
N SER A 17 4.91 10.52 -37.03
CA SER A 17 5.76 9.33 -37.26
C SER A 17 5.76 8.94 -38.76
N LEU A 18 6.19 9.85 -39.63
CA LEU A 18 6.75 9.43 -40.92
C LEU A 18 8.20 8.98 -40.70
N SER A 19 8.38 7.70 -40.39
CA SER A 19 9.65 7.01 -40.58
C SER A 19 9.60 6.29 -41.94
N PRO A 20 10.48 6.57 -42.93
CA PRO A 20 10.28 6.18 -44.33
C PRO A 20 10.51 4.69 -44.66
N ASN A 21 10.54 3.81 -43.67
CA ASN A 21 10.94 2.41 -43.86
C ASN A 21 10.16 1.46 -42.93
N HIS A 22 8.82 1.50 -43.01
CA HIS A 22 8.00 0.54 -42.28
C HIS A 22 7.03 -0.19 -43.20
N ARG A 23 7.40 -1.45 -43.46
CA ARG A 23 6.52 -2.52 -43.94
C ARG A 23 5.18 -2.43 -43.18
N ILE A 24 4.06 -2.28 -43.89
CA ILE A 24 2.72 -2.30 -43.31
C ILE A 24 2.52 -3.67 -42.65
N VAL A 25 2.76 -3.75 -41.34
CA VAL A 25 2.41 -4.93 -40.54
C VAL A 25 0.92 -4.79 -40.25
N ASN A 26 0.14 -5.76 -40.73
CA ASN A 26 -1.32 -5.73 -40.67
C ASN A 26 -1.78 -5.99 -39.23
N VAL A 27 -1.84 -4.94 -38.40
CA VAL A 27 -2.11 -5.00 -36.94
C VAL A 27 -3.44 -5.67 -36.59
N THR A 28 -4.40 -5.70 -37.52
CA THR A 28 -5.74 -6.28 -37.28
C THR A 28 -5.73 -7.81 -37.13
N HIS A 29 -4.71 -8.52 -37.61
CA HIS A 29 -4.62 -9.99 -37.43
C HIS A 29 -3.82 -10.45 -36.21
N ASP A 30 -3.07 -9.54 -35.57
CA ASP A 30 -2.22 -9.87 -34.42
C ASP A 30 -2.97 -9.81 -33.08
N ILE A 31 -3.98 -8.94 -32.95
CA ILE A 31 -4.75 -8.80 -31.70
C ILE A 31 -5.64 -10.00 -31.37
N THR A 32 -6.10 -10.76 -32.37
CA THR A 32 -6.94 -11.96 -32.16
C THR A 32 -6.12 -13.15 -31.64
N THR A 33 -4.80 -13.14 -31.85
CA THR A 33 -3.90 -14.26 -31.48
C THR A 33 -3.06 -13.95 -30.22
N ALA A 34 -3.11 -12.72 -29.70
CA ALA A 34 -2.41 -12.33 -28.47
C ALA A 34 -3.22 -12.57 -27.17
N GLY A 35 -4.44 -13.12 -27.28
CA GLY A 35 -5.37 -13.29 -26.15
C GLY A 35 -5.42 -14.68 -25.50
N ARG A 36 -4.59 -15.64 -25.91
CA ARG A 36 -4.53 -16.99 -25.30
C ARG A 36 -3.11 -17.35 -24.88
N GLY A 37 -2.56 -16.62 -23.92
CA GLY A 37 -1.55 -17.22 -23.04
C GLY A 37 -2.22 -18.38 -22.31
N SER A 38 -1.85 -19.62 -22.62
CA SER A 38 -2.14 -20.75 -21.73
C SER A 38 -1.69 -20.37 -20.32
N PRO A 39 -2.42 -20.75 -19.24
CA PRO A 39 -1.93 -20.54 -17.89
C PRO A 39 -0.59 -21.26 -17.77
N GLU A 40 0.50 -20.50 -17.89
CA GLU A 40 1.84 -20.98 -17.59
C GLU A 40 1.76 -21.51 -16.16
N LYS A 41 2.01 -22.81 -16.01
CA LYS A 41 1.93 -23.50 -14.73
C LYS A 41 2.92 -22.83 -13.79
N THR A 42 2.48 -21.81 -13.05
CA THR A 42 3.28 -21.11 -12.06
C THR A 42 3.72 -22.18 -11.08
N ARG A 43 4.98 -22.62 -11.17
CA ARG A 43 5.54 -23.52 -10.17
C ARG A 43 5.48 -22.73 -8.87
N ILE A 44 4.59 -23.17 -7.97
CA ILE A 44 4.54 -22.65 -6.61
C ILE A 44 5.84 -23.09 -5.95
N THR A 45 6.87 -22.26 -6.13
CA THR A 45 8.12 -22.38 -5.41
C THR A 45 7.80 -22.06 -3.95
N PRO A 46 8.33 -22.81 -2.97
CA PRO A 46 8.07 -22.54 -1.54
C PRO A 46 8.40 -21.10 -1.14
N ALA A 47 9.34 -20.45 -1.84
CA ALA A 47 9.64 -19.02 -1.65
C ALA A 47 8.46 -18.09 -2.01
N LEU A 48 7.72 -18.39 -3.08
CA LEU A 48 6.57 -17.60 -3.52
C LEU A 48 5.40 -17.77 -2.53
N ALA A 49 5.15 -19.01 -2.11
CA ALA A 49 4.14 -19.31 -1.08
C ALA A 49 4.46 -18.64 0.27
N GLY A 50 5.74 -18.60 0.65
CA GLY A 50 6.18 -17.90 1.86
C GLY A 50 5.97 -16.39 1.77
N ALA A 51 6.29 -15.78 0.63
CA ALA A 51 6.12 -14.33 0.42
C ALA A 51 4.64 -13.92 0.43
N THR A 52 3.76 -14.70 -0.22
CA THR A 52 2.31 -14.42 -0.21
C THR A 52 1.68 -14.68 1.16
N LEU A 53 2.12 -15.71 1.88
CA LEU A 53 1.66 -15.96 3.25
C LEU A 53 2.05 -14.81 4.19
N VAL A 54 3.31 -14.36 4.12
CA VAL A 54 3.78 -13.20 4.89
C VAL A 54 3.01 -11.94 4.52
N GLY A 55 2.77 -11.68 3.23
CA GLY A 55 1.97 -10.54 2.78
C GLY A 55 0.52 -10.61 3.27
N ALA A 56 -0.09 -11.79 3.24
CA ALA A 56 -1.44 -12.02 3.76
C ALA A 56 -1.52 -11.82 5.28
N LEU A 57 -0.54 -12.34 6.03
CA LEU A 57 -0.44 -12.12 7.47
C LEU A 57 -0.21 -10.63 7.80
N GLY A 58 0.62 -9.93 7.03
CA GLY A 58 0.84 -8.49 7.19
C GLY A 58 -0.45 -7.69 7.00
N GLY A 59 -1.22 -7.99 5.96
CA GLY A 59 -2.54 -7.37 5.72
C GLY A 59 -3.56 -7.72 6.81
N LEU A 60 -3.55 -8.97 7.28
CA LEU A 60 -4.43 -9.43 8.38
C LEU A 60 -4.10 -8.74 9.70
N LEU A 61 -2.82 -8.60 10.06
CA LEU A 61 -2.40 -7.88 11.27
C LEU A 61 -2.79 -6.40 11.20
N PHE A 62 -2.57 -5.74 10.06
CA PHE A 62 -2.98 -4.34 9.87
C PHE A 62 -4.49 -4.14 10.03
N GLY A 63 -5.29 -5.03 9.44
CA GLY A 63 -6.74 -5.02 9.61
C GLY A 63 -7.17 -5.30 11.06
N PHE A 64 -6.52 -6.25 11.72
CA PHE A 64 -6.77 -6.57 13.12
C PHE A 64 -6.49 -5.39 14.06
N ASP A 65 -5.36 -4.69 13.91
CA ASP A 65 -5.05 -3.53 14.76
C ASP A 65 -6.02 -2.36 14.54
N THR A 66 -6.45 -2.13 13.30
CA THR A 66 -7.49 -1.13 13.00
C THR A 66 -8.83 -1.50 13.65
N ALA A 67 -9.19 -2.80 13.63
CA ALA A 67 -10.41 -3.30 14.27
C ALA A 67 -10.36 -3.18 15.81
N VAL A 68 -9.22 -3.48 16.43
CA VAL A 68 -9.04 -3.36 17.88
C VAL A 68 -9.13 -1.90 18.33
N ILE A 69 -8.53 -0.95 17.61
CA ILE A 69 -8.69 0.50 17.93
C ILE A 69 -10.16 0.87 17.92
N SER A 70 -10.83 0.58 16.81
CA SER A 70 -12.21 1.00 16.60
C SER A 70 -13.12 0.36 17.63
N GLY A 71 -12.83 -0.88 18.05
CA GLY A 71 -13.57 -1.60 19.08
C GLY A 71 -13.28 -1.15 20.51
N CYS A 72 -12.17 -0.46 20.77
CA CYS A 72 -11.79 0.05 22.09
C CYS A 72 -11.91 1.58 22.23
N GLN A 73 -12.16 2.30 21.14
CA GLN A 73 -12.17 3.77 21.12
C GLN A 73 -13.24 4.37 22.04
N ASP A 74 -14.42 3.76 22.11
CA ASP A 74 -15.50 4.19 23.01
C ASP A 74 -15.16 3.91 24.49
N GLN A 75 -14.53 2.77 24.80
CA GLN A 75 -14.07 2.48 26.16
C GLN A 75 -12.94 3.42 26.60
N LEU A 76 -11.99 3.73 25.70
CA LEU A 76 -10.93 4.72 25.95
C LEU A 76 -11.52 6.09 26.27
N LYS A 77 -12.61 6.47 25.59
CA LYS A 77 -13.33 7.70 25.86
C LYS A 77 -13.83 7.76 27.31
N LEU A 78 -14.44 6.67 27.77
CA LEU A 78 -15.03 6.59 29.11
C LEU A 78 -13.98 6.48 30.21
N LEU A 79 -12.84 5.82 29.94
CA LEU A 79 -11.77 5.61 30.92
C LEU A 79 -10.91 6.86 31.15
N PHE A 80 -10.71 7.67 30.12
CA PHE A 80 -9.81 8.82 30.15
C PHE A 80 -10.53 10.17 29.96
N ASP A 81 -11.87 10.18 29.88
CA ASP A 81 -12.72 11.35 29.67
C ASP A 81 -12.35 12.17 28.41
N LEU A 82 -11.98 11.48 27.32
CA LEU A 82 -11.47 12.13 26.09
C LEU A 82 -12.54 12.92 25.36
N THR A 83 -12.15 14.09 24.87
CA THR A 83 -12.94 14.83 23.88
C THR A 83 -12.87 14.17 22.49
N PRO A 84 -13.92 14.33 21.64
CA PRO A 84 -13.92 13.78 20.28
C PRO A 84 -12.73 14.21 19.42
N GLY A 85 -12.22 15.44 19.65
CA GLY A 85 -11.04 15.94 18.94
C GLY A 85 -9.77 15.15 19.24
N GLU A 86 -9.61 14.67 20.48
CA GLU A 86 -8.43 13.90 20.88
C GLU A 86 -8.45 12.47 20.33
N GLN A 87 -9.63 11.86 20.20
CA GLN A 87 -9.78 10.57 19.51
C GLN A 87 -9.40 10.68 18.03
N GLY A 88 -9.82 11.77 17.37
CA GLY A 88 -9.42 12.07 16.01
C GLY A 88 -7.91 12.32 15.89
N PHE A 89 -7.32 13.02 16.85
CA PHE A 89 -5.87 13.24 16.88
C PHE A 89 -5.09 11.94 17.05
N MET A 90 -5.55 11.04 17.93
CA MET A 90 -4.97 9.72 18.12
C MET A 90 -4.96 8.89 16.84
N THR A 91 -6.09 8.82 16.13
CA THR A 91 -6.18 8.07 14.87
C THR A 91 -5.39 8.74 13.73
N ALA A 92 -5.42 10.07 13.64
CA ALA A 92 -4.64 10.83 12.66
C ALA A 92 -3.12 10.64 12.86
N SER A 93 -2.64 10.57 14.10
CA SER A 93 -1.21 10.37 14.40
C SER A 93 -0.67 9.04 13.82
N ALA A 94 -1.51 8.00 13.76
CA ALA A 94 -1.13 6.72 13.14
C ALA A 94 -0.90 6.87 11.62
N LEU A 95 -1.74 7.66 10.93
CA LEU A 95 -1.58 7.96 9.50
C LEU A 95 -0.30 8.76 9.24
N VAL A 96 0.01 9.74 10.08
CA VAL A 96 1.26 10.51 10.01
C VAL A 96 2.47 9.59 10.21
N GLY A 97 2.41 8.69 11.20
CA GLY A 97 3.44 7.67 11.41
C GLY A 97 3.61 6.74 10.21
N ALA A 98 2.51 6.30 9.59
CA ALA A 98 2.55 5.46 8.40
C ALA A 98 3.15 6.16 7.18
N ALA A 99 2.82 7.44 6.97
CA ALA A 99 3.40 8.25 5.91
C ALA A 99 4.91 8.47 6.12
N ALA A 100 5.33 8.79 7.35
CA ALA A 100 6.75 8.88 7.67
C ALA A 100 7.45 7.53 7.52
N GLY A 101 6.78 6.43 7.89
CA GLY A 101 7.33 5.08 7.84
C GLY A 101 7.59 4.59 6.44
N SER A 102 6.67 4.84 5.51
CA SER A 102 6.85 4.47 4.10
C SER A 102 7.98 5.27 3.43
N LEU A 103 8.11 6.57 3.75
CA LEU A 103 9.20 7.41 3.27
C LEU A 103 10.57 6.95 3.81
N LEU A 104 10.64 6.63 5.10
CA LEU A 104 11.88 6.19 5.74
C LEU A 104 12.25 4.75 5.35
N ALA A 105 11.28 3.88 5.06
CA ALA A 105 11.52 2.48 4.72
C ALA A 105 11.97 2.26 3.27
N ALA A 106 11.74 3.22 2.38
CA ALA A 106 12.13 3.13 0.96
C ALA A 106 13.65 2.97 0.78
N LYS A 107 14.48 3.68 1.55
CA LYS A 107 15.96 3.57 1.47
C LYS A 107 16.56 2.30 2.10
N PRO A 108 16.21 1.91 3.34
CA PRO A 108 16.80 0.74 3.97
C PRO A 108 16.27 -0.58 3.41
N GLY A 109 15.07 -0.61 2.80
CA GLY A 109 14.50 -1.81 2.17
C GLY A 109 15.36 -2.39 1.06
N ASP A 110 16.03 -1.52 0.29
CA ASP A 110 16.94 -1.94 -0.78
C ASP A 110 18.34 -2.36 -0.28
N LEU A 111 18.78 -1.85 0.88
CA LEU A 111 20.12 -2.11 1.41
C LEU A 111 20.21 -3.31 2.37
N PHE A 112 19.22 -3.49 3.26
CA PHE A 112 19.35 -4.39 4.42
C PHE A 112 18.89 -5.82 4.21
N GLY A 113 18.45 -6.17 2.99
CA GLY A 113 17.94 -7.51 2.71
C GLY A 113 16.52 -7.70 3.24
N ARG A 114 15.66 -8.20 2.36
CA ARG A 114 14.20 -8.18 2.54
C ARG A 114 13.66 -8.93 3.75
N ARG A 115 14.41 -9.92 4.24
CA ARG A 115 14.06 -10.73 5.43
C ARG A 115 14.32 -9.98 6.73
N ASP A 116 15.38 -9.17 6.80
CA ASP A 116 15.71 -8.45 8.02
C ASP A 116 14.80 -7.23 8.22
N CYS A 117 14.41 -6.56 7.13
CA CYS A 117 13.41 -5.50 7.20
C CYS A 117 12.07 -6.00 7.78
N LEU A 118 11.65 -7.22 7.42
CA LEU A 118 10.42 -7.83 7.95
C LEU A 118 10.53 -8.17 9.44
N LYS A 119 11.72 -8.58 9.91
CA LYS A 119 11.98 -8.84 11.34
C LYS A 119 11.97 -7.54 12.15
N TRP A 120 12.54 -6.47 11.59
CA TRP A 120 12.51 -5.14 12.20
C TRP A 120 11.10 -4.59 12.32
N THR A 121 10.28 -4.66 11.26
CA THR A 121 8.88 -4.19 11.32
C THR A 121 8.06 -4.99 12.32
N ALA A 122 8.23 -6.31 12.37
CA ALA A 122 7.61 -7.14 13.40
C ALA A 122 8.05 -6.75 14.83
N GLY A 123 9.33 -6.43 15.04
CA GLY A 123 9.85 -5.95 16.32
C GLY A 123 9.24 -4.61 16.75
N PHE A 124 9.16 -3.65 15.84
CA PHE A 124 8.50 -2.36 16.11
C PHE A 124 7.00 -2.54 16.40
N TYR A 125 6.34 -3.47 15.73
CA TYR A 125 4.94 -3.80 15.99
C TYR A 125 4.73 -4.38 17.39
N LEU A 126 5.63 -5.26 17.82
CA LEU A 126 5.59 -5.86 19.16
C LEU A 126 5.84 -4.80 20.24
N LEU A 127 6.80 -3.90 20.02
CA LEU A 127 7.05 -2.75 20.90
C LEU A 127 5.84 -1.82 20.99
N CYS A 128 5.17 -1.54 19.88
CA CYS A 128 3.93 -0.77 19.86
C CYS A 128 2.83 -1.46 20.68
N ALA A 129 2.62 -2.76 20.49
CA ALA A 129 1.62 -3.52 21.23
C ALA A 129 1.90 -3.51 22.74
N LEU A 130 3.16 -3.65 23.15
CA LEU A 130 3.57 -3.51 24.55
C LEU A 130 3.35 -2.09 25.07
N GLY A 131 3.67 -1.07 24.28
CA GLY A 131 3.43 0.33 24.62
C GLY A 131 1.94 0.63 24.84
N CYS A 132 1.06 0.07 24.02
CA CYS A 132 -0.39 0.14 24.18
C CYS A 132 -0.86 -0.65 25.41
N ALA A 133 -0.29 -1.82 25.70
CA ALA A 133 -0.68 -2.65 26.84
C ALA A 133 -0.38 -1.99 28.19
N PHE A 134 0.73 -1.25 28.30
CA PHE A 134 1.10 -0.50 29.51
C PHE A 134 0.58 0.95 29.52
N ALA A 135 -0.17 1.36 28.49
CA ALA A 135 -0.61 2.74 28.33
C ALA A 135 -1.56 3.19 29.46
N ASN A 136 -1.08 4.14 30.27
CA ASN A 136 -1.85 4.79 31.34
C ASN A 136 -2.21 6.24 31.01
N SER A 137 -1.95 6.69 29.78
CA SER A 137 -2.25 8.05 29.34
C SER A 137 -2.42 8.10 27.82
N LEU A 138 -3.27 9.02 27.35
CA LEU A 138 -3.52 9.32 25.95
C LEU A 138 -2.22 9.52 25.16
N TRP A 139 -1.28 10.27 25.71
CA TRP A 139 0.01 10.55 25.06
C TRP A 139 0.83 9.29 24.81
N MET A 140 0.75 8.30 25.69
CA MET A 140 1.45 7.03 25.52
C MET A 140 0.81 6.20 24.40
N ILE A 141 -0.52 6.25 24.29
CA ILE A 141 -1.27 5.61 23.21
C ILE A 141 -0.94 6.26 21.86
N VAL A 142 -0.86 7.59 21.80
CA VAL A 142 -0.45 8.34 20.60
C VAL A 142 0.98 7.99 20.19
N ALA A 143 1.91 7.95 21.14
CA ALA A 143 3.30 7.58 20.85
C ALA A 143 3.40 6.14 20.32
N ALA A 144 2.69 5.19 20.95
CA ALA A 144 2.62 3.81 20.48
C ALA A 144 2.01 3.73 19.07
N ARG A 145 0.96 4.51 18.78
CA ARG A 145 0.31 4.60 17.46
C ARG A 145 1.25 5.12 16.37
N ILE A 146 2.06 6.13 16.66
CA ILE A 146 3.07 6.63 15.71
C ILE A 146 4.08 5.52 15.39
N LEU A 147 4.56 4.81 16.42
CA LEU A 147 5.47 3.66 16.27
C LEU A 147 4.85 2.51 15.48
N GLY A 148 3.60 2.14 15.77
CA GLY A 148 2.86 1.13 15.01
C GLY A 148 2.63 1.54 13.56
N GLY A 149 2.28 2.82 13.33
CA GLY A 149 2.14 3.41 12.01
C GLY A 149 3.43 3.34 11.21
N LEU A 150 4.57 3.71 11.81
CA LEU A 150 5.89 3.59 11.20
C LEU A 150 6.19 2.16 10.75
N ALA A 151 5.88 1.17 11.60
CA ALA A 151 6.09 -0.25 11.30
C ALA A 151 5.23 -0.76 10.13
N VAL A 152 3.95 -0.40 10.10
CA VAL A 152 3.01 -0.79 9.03
C VAL A 152 3.35 -0.09 7.72
N GLY A 153 3.62 1.22 7.76
CA GLY A 153 4.03 1.99 6.58
C GLY A 153 5.29 1.43 5.95
N ALA A 154 6.25 0.99 6.78
CA ALA A 154 7.44 0.30 6.33
C ALA A 154 7.12 -1.08 5.70
N SER A 155 6.22 -1.86 6.32
CA SER A 155 5.82 -3.17 5.80
C SER A 155 5.16 -3.10 4.41
N SER A 156 4.46 -2.00 4.10
CA SER A 156 3.77 -1.84 2.82
C SER A 156 4.72 -1.62 1.64
N VAL A 157 5.89 -1.02 1.89
CA VAL A 157 6.94 -0.82 0.88
C VAL A 157 7.73 -2.12 0.63
N LEU A 158 7.79 -2.99 1.63
CA LEU A 158 8.50 -4.28 1.60
C LEU A 158 7.69 -5.41 0.96
N GLY A 159 6.60 -5.09 0.24
CA GLY A 159 5.71 -6.03 -0.43
C GLY A 159 6.41 -7.02 -1.37
N PRO A 160 5.68 -7.95 -2.01
CA PRO A 160 6.25 -9.05 -2.79
C PRO A 160 6.99 -8.58 -4.08
N MET A 161 8.16 -7.94 -3.96
CA MET A 161 9.27 -7.91 -4.93
C MET A 161 9.95 -9.29 -5.08
#